data_AF-A0A4Y1QML5-F1
#
_entry.id   AF-A0A4Y1QML5-F1
#
_cell.length_a   1.000
_cell.length_b   1.000
_cell.length_c   1.000
_cell.angle_alpha   90.00
_cell.angle_beta   90.00
_cell.angle_gamma   90.00
#
_symmetry.space_group_name_H-M   'P 1'
#
loop_
_entity.id
_entity.type
_entity.pdbx_description
1 polymer ?
#
loop_
_entity_poly.entity_id
_entity_poly.type
_entity_poly.pdbx_seq_one_letter_code
_entity_poly.pdbx_strand_id
1 'polypeptide(L)'
;MAIIGVSALILVAMVVAVTVGVTVSRHKGKSGGEQTSTSTKAIQSICQPTDYKKTCEDNLSKVASNVTDPKELVKAGFQVAIDQLREVIKNSTTLKELAKDPRANQALQNCKELLEYAIDDLGDSFDKLGPFDFTKLDAYVEDLKVWLSAAMTYEQTCLDGFENTTGDAGEKMRQFLKTSQELTSNGLAMVSEVSTLFKALNIKTGRRLLQAAATATDEKRLDLATATPLTLKPDVVVSKKGDGKYKTINEALKDIPKNNEVKVFVIYVKEGVYDEHVFFNKHMTNVMLIGDGPTKTVVTGRKNYADGTQTYQTATVAVVGDYFIAKDVGFENTAGAIGHQAVALRVQSDLSIFYNCNMDGYQDTLYTQTHRQFYRDCTISGTIDFIFGDAAAVFQNCKMIVRKPLEPGLHGDSPR
;
A
#
# COMPACT_ATOMS: atom_id res chain seq x y z
N MET A 1 35.10 20.27 14.61
CA MET A 1 34.90 21.60 13.98
C MET A 1 33.85 21.64 12.87
N ALA A 2 33.27 20.51 12.43
CA ALA A 2 32.16 20.50 11.45
C ALA A 2 30.75 20.65 12.08
N ILE A 3 30.62 20.46 13.40
CA ILE A 3 29.33 20.49 14.11
C ILE A 3 28.84 21.94 14.37
N ILE A 4 29.75 22.91 14.45
CA ILE A 4 29.39 24.32 14.71
C ILE A 4 28.93 25.04 13.43
N GLY A 5 29.35 24.58 12.24
CA GLY A 5 28.95 25.16 10.96
C GLY A 5 27.52 24.82 10.52
N VAL A 6 26.99 23.66 10.90
CA VAL A 6 25.67 23.18 10.46
C VAL A 6 24.54 23.78 11.30
N SER A 7 24.75 23.97 12.61
CA SER A 7 23.79 24.69 13.46
C SER A 7 23.64 26.16 13.06
N ALA A 8 24.70 26.79 12.57
CA ALA A 8 24.66 28.14 12.01
C ALA A 8 23.87 28.20 10.68
N LEU A 9 23.92 27.15 9.85
CA LEU A 9 23.18 27.10 8.58
C LEU A 9 21.67 26.89 8.76
N ILE A 10 21.25 26.08 9.74
CA ILE A 10 19.82 25.93 10.08
C ILE A 10 19.28 27.25 10.68
N LEU A 11 20.06 27.91 11.54
CA LEU A 11 19.72 29.25 12.04
C LEU A 11 19.64 30.28 10.92
N VAL A 12 20.56 30.27 9.94
CA VAL A 12 20.52 31.20 8.81
C VAL A 12 19.35 30.91 7.86
N ALA A 13 19.04 29.63 7.57
CA ALA A 13 17.88 29.27 6.75
C ALA A 13 16.56 29.65 7.44
N MET A 14 16.44 29.46 8.76
CA MET A 14 15.29 29.93 9.53
C MET A 14 15.23 31.46 9.62
N VAL A 15 16.35 32.15 9.81
CA VAL A 15 16.39 33.62 9.82
C VAL A 15 16.03 34.18 8.44
N VAL A 16 16.43 33.53 7.35
CA VAL A 16 16.05 33.93 5.98
C VAL A 16 14.56 33.66 5.74
N ALA A 17 14.01 32.50 6.15
CA ALA A 17 12.58 32.23 6.05
C ALA A 17 11.73 33.21 6.89
N VAL A 18 12.19 33.54 8.10
CA VAL A 18 11.54 34.52 8.99
C VAL A 18 11.67 35.95 8.44
N THR A 19 12.84 36.35 7.92
CA THR A 19 13.04 37.70 7.38
C THR A 19 12.34 37.91 6.04
N VAL A 20 12.29 36.91 5.16
CA VAL A 20 11.54 36.94 3.90
C VAL A 20 10.02 36.90 4.17
N GLY A 21 9.57 36.10 5.14
CA GLY A 21 8.18 36.13 5.60
C GLY A 21 7.76 37.50 6.17
N VAL A 22 8.65 38.17 6.91
CA VAL A 22 8.39 39.49 7.51
C VAL A 22 8.46 40.63 6.48
N THR A 23 9.32 40.55 5.46
CA THR A 23 9.40 41.59 4.42
C THR A 23 8.25 41.52 3.42
N VAL A 24 7.76 40.32 3.08
CA VAL A 24 6.57 40.17 2.23
C VAL A 24 5.28 40.65 2.93
N SER A 25 5.18 40.52 4.25
CA SER A 25 4.05 41.07 5.03
C SER A 25 4.12 42.58 5.28
N ARG A 26 5.23 43.26 4.96
CA ARG A 26 5.41 44.69 5.29
C ARG A 26 4.74 45.67 4.32
N HIS A 27 4.12 45.19 3.24
CA HIS A 27 3.48 46.04 2.22
C HIS A 27 1.94 46.03 2.18
N LYS A 28 1.25 45.52 3.21
CA LYS A 28 -0.19 45.77 3.40
C LYS A 28 -0.48 46.26 4.81
N GLY A 29 -1.17 47.40 4.88
CA GLY A 29 -1.30 48.25 6.06
C GLY A 29 -2.08 47.68 7.24
N LYS A 30 -1.78 48.30 8.40
CA LYS A 30 -2.45 48.32 9.72
C LYS A 30 -3.87 47.74 9.80
N SER A 31 -4.05 46.74 10.67
CA SER A 31 -5.04 46.75 11.76
C SER A 31 -4.81 45.58 12.73
N GLY A 32 -4.90 45.83 14.04
CA GLY A 32 -5.14 44.85 15.13
C GLY A 32 -4.37 43.53 15.11
N GLY A 33 -3.12 43.52 15.57
CA GLY A 33 -2.36 42.27 15.75
C GLY A 33 -2.67 41.62 17.10
N GLU A 34 -3.59 40.67 17.10
CA GLU A 34 -3.69 39.64 18.14
C GLU A 34 -2.32 38.92 18.22
N GLN A 35 -1.74 38.82 19.41
CA GLN A 35 -0.46 38.13 19.62
C GLN A 35 -0.66 36.63 19.32
N THR A 36 -0.50 36.25 18.06
CA THR A 36 -0.51 34.85 17.63
C THR A 36 0.65 34.13 18.27
N SER A 37 0.34 33.10 19.06
CA SER A 37 1.32 32.32 19.81
C SER A 37 2.38 31.69 18.87
N THR A 38 3.60 31.48 19.39
CA THR A 38 4.71 30.89 18.62
C THR A 38 4.37 29.52 18.04
N SER A 39 3.58 28.71 18.76
CA SER A 39 3.06 27.42 18.30
C SER A 39 2.08 27.56 17.14
N THR A 40 1.19 28.57 17.16
CA THR A 40 0.30 28.86 16.01
C THR A 40 1.08 29.10 14.72
N LYS A 41 2.19 29.84 14.79
CA LYS A 41 3.05 30.09 13.62
C LYS A 41 3.79 28.83 13.15
N ALA A 42 4.23 27.98 14.08
CA ALA A 42 4.86 26.71 13.76
C ALA A 42 3.88 25.77 13.03
N ILE A 43 2.64 25.67 13.52
CA ILE A 43 1.56 24.90 12.87
C ILE A 43 1.29 25.43 11.46
N GLN A 44 1.08 26.74 11.31
CA GLN A 44 0.85 27.36 10.00
C GLN A 44 1.99 27.07 9.01
N SER A 45 3.24 27.08 9.48
CA SER A 45 4.39 26.79 8.63
C SER A 45 4.42 25.34 8.13
N ILE A 46 4.05 24.37 8.97
CA ILE A 46 4.04 22.94 8.59
C ILE A 46 2.84 22.62 7.71
N CYS A 47 1.70 23.29 7.92
CA CYS A 47 0.51 23.13 7.10
C CYS A 47 0.58 23.89 5.77
N GLN A 48 1.51 24.83 5.59
CA GLN A 48 1.62 25.65 4.38
C GLN A 48 1.72 24.85 3.06
N PRO A 49 2.52 23.76 2.95
CA PRO A 49 2.64 22.99 1.72
C PRO A 49 1.47 22.03 1.47
N THR A 50 0.49 21.96 2.37
CA THR A 50 -0.58 20.95 2.31
C THR A 50 -1.76 21.40 1.45
N ASP A 51 -2.47 20.42 0.86
CA ASP A 51 -3.67 20.66 0.07
C ASP A 51 -4.86 21.08 0.95
N TYR A 52 -5.01 20.47 2.13
CA TYR A 52 -6.08 20.74 3.10
C TYR A 52 -5.58 21.51 4.32
N LYS A 53 -5.10 22.74 4.10
CA LYS A 53 -4.47 23.60 5.11
C LYS A 53 -5.32 23.79 6.36
N LYS A 54 -6.61 24.09 6.18
CA LYS A 54 -7.53 24.30 7.30
C LYS A 54 -7.67 23.05 8.16
N THR A 55 -7.84 21.89 7.54
CA THR A 55 -7.92 20.61 8.25
C THR A 55 -6.62 20.30 9.00
N CYS A 56 -5.47 20.62 8.41
CA CYS A 56 -4.17 20.51 9.07
C CYS A 56 -4.09 21.41 10.32
N GLU A 57 -4.36 22.71 10.17
CA GLU A 57 -4.25 23.70 11.25
C GLU A 57 -5.26 23.43 12.38
N ASP A 58 -6.52 23.14 12.04
CA ASP A 58 -7.59 22.91 13.00
C ASP A 58 -7.34 21.66 13.85
N ASN A 59 -6.72 20.62 13.29
CA ASN A 59 -6.42 19.39 14.01
C ASN A 59 -5.14 19.52 14.86
N LEU A 60 -4.06 20.06 14.29
CA LEU A 60 -2.81 20.26 15.05
C LEU A 60 -2.99 21.25 16.19
N SER A 61 -3.80 22.29 16.02
CA SER A 61 -4.07 23.27 17.09
C SER A 61 -4.79 22.65 18.28
N LYS A 62 -5.52 21.53 18.11
CA LYS A 62 -6.21 20.84 19.22
C LYS A 62 -5.26 19.97 20.03
N VAL A 63 -4.31 19.31 19.39
CA VAL A 63 -3.45 18.29 20.03
C VAL A 63 -2.03 18.78 20.33
N ALA A 64 -1.59 19.86 19.68
CA ALA A 64 -0.21 20.34 19.72
C ALA A 64 -0.13 21.87 19.92
N SER A 65 -1.11 22.45 20.63
CA SER A 65 -1.23 23.90 20.87
C SER A 65 -0.03 24.56 21.53
N ASN A 66 0.83 23.79 22.21
CA ASN A 66 2.05 24.26 22.87
C ASN A 66 3.34 23.68 22.26
N VAL A 67 3.24 22.98 21.13
CA VAL A 67 4.39 22.36 20.46
C VAL A 67 4.91 23.30 19.38
N THR A 68 6.22 23.54 19.39
CA THR A 68 6.91 24.32 18.35
C THR A 68 7.90 23.48 17.56
N ASP A 69 8.22 22.27 18.04
CA ASP A 69 9.15 21.36 17.38
C ASP A 69 8.49 20.72 16.14
N PRO A 70 9.06 20.86 14.93
CA PRO A 70 8.44 20.34 13.72
C PRO A 70 8.29 18.82 13.68
N LYS A 71 9.23 18.08 14.28
CA LYS A 71 9.17 16.62 14.32
C LYS A 71 8.02 16.17 15.20
N GLU A 72 7.85 16.80 16.36
CA GLU A 72 6.73 16.52 17.25
C GLU A 72 5.38 16.97 16.67
N LEU A 73 5.34 18.05 15.88
CA LEU A 73 4.14 18.46 15.14
C LEU A 73 3.76 17.45 14.04
N VAL A 74 4.72 16.97 13.27
CA VAL A 74 4.48 15.92 12.25
C VAL A 74 3.98 14.64 12.90
N LYS A 75 4.64 14.20 13.97
CA LYS A 75 4.20 13.04 14.79
C LYS A 75 2.77 13.20 15.30
N ALA A 76 2.42 14.38 15.82
CA ALA A 76 1.06 14.67 16.25
C ALA A 76 0.06 14.55 15.09
N GLY A 77 0.43 15.00 13.89
CA GLY A 77 -0.39 14.84 12.68
C GLY A 77 -0.69 13.39 12.33
N PHE A 78 0.33 12.52 12.32
CA PHE A 78 0.15 11.08 12.12
C PHE A 78 -0.74 10.45 13.18
N GLN A 79 -0.53 10.80 14.45
CA GLN A 79 -1.35 10.29 15.55
C GLN A 79 -2.82 10.69 15.39
N VAL A 80 -3.10 11.92 14.98
CA VAL A 80 -4.48 12.36 14.72
C VAL A 80 -5.10 11.56 13.57
N ALA A 81 -4.36 11.33 12.48
CA ALA A 81 -4.88 10.54 11.36
C ALA A 81 -5.24 9.10 11.80
N ILE A 82 -4.36 8.45 12.57
CA ILE A 82 -4.59 7.12 13.14
C ILE A 82 -5.84 7.13 14.05
N ASP A 83 -5.98 8.13 14.92
CA ASP A 83 -7.11 8.21 15.84
C ASP A 83 -8.44 8.46 15.12
N GLN A 84 -8.43 9.24 14.04
CA GLN A 84 -9.60 9.39 13.17
C GLN A 84 -10.00 8.05 12.55
N LEU A 85 -9.07 7.30 11.97
CA LEU A 85 -9.33 5.98 11.38
C LEU A 85 -9.88 4.98 12.41
N ARG A 86 -9.36 4.99 13.63
CA ARG A 86 -9.88 4.17 14.74
C ARG A 86 -11.33 4.51 15.08
N GLU A 87 -11.69 5.78 15.10
CA GLU A 87 -13.08 6.21 15.30
C GLU A 87 -13.97 5.81 14.11
N VAL A 88 -13.47 5.86 12.87
CA VAL A 88 -14.20 5.34 11.70
C VAL A 88 -14.48 3.83 11.83
N ILE A 89 -13.48 3.02 12.22
CA ILE A 89 -13.66 1.56 12.44
C ILE A 89 -14.70 1.28 13.53
N LYS A 90 -14.69 2.07 14.60
CA LYS A 90 -15.67 1.93 15.68
C LYS A 90 -17.09 2.24 15.18
N ASN A 91 -17.25 3.32 14.42
CA ASN A 91 -18.54 3.69 13.84
C ASN A 91 -19.00 2.73 12.74
N SER A 92 -18.07 2.14 11.97
CA SER A 92 -18.38 1.15 10.93
C SER A 92 -18.97 -0.13 11.51
N THR A 93 -18.59 -0.49 12.74
CA THR A 93 -19.18 -1.62 13.47
C THR A 93 -20.67 -1.35 13.76
N THR A 94 -21.01 -0.14 14.21
CA THR A 94 -22.40 0.29 14.40
C THR A 94 -23.17 0.30 13.07
N LEU A 95 -22.56 0.80 11.99
CA LEU A 95 -23.18 0.78 10.66
C LEU A 95 -23.45 -0.65 10.18
N LYS A 96 -22.56 -1.60 10.48
CA LYS A 96 -22.70 -3.00 10.08
C LYS A 96 -23.93 -3.65 10.69
N GLU A 97 -24.25 -3.32 11.95
CA GLU A 97 -25.46 -3.81 12.62
C GLU A 97 -26.74 -3.23 12.01
N LEU A 98 -26.65 -2.07 11.37
CA LEU A 98 -27.77 -1.38 10.73
C LEU A 98 -27.88 -1.67 9.22
N ALA A 99 -26.83 -2.20 8.59
CA ALA A 99 -26.74 -2.46 7.17
C ALA A 99 -27.64 -3.64 6.77
N LYS A 100 -28.74 -3.34 6.07
CA LYS A 100 -29.69 -4.33 5.55
C LYS A 100 -29.28 -4.88 4.18
N ASP A 101 -28.51 -4.11 3.41
CA ASP A 101 -27.99 -4.52 2.11
C ASP A 101 -26.78 -5.45 2.28
N PRO A 102 -26.80 -6.68 1.72
CA PRO A 102 -25.67 -7.60 1.81
C PRO A 102 -24.38 -7.02 1.24
N ARG A 103 -24.45 -6.24 0.15
CA ARG A 103 -23.26 -5.60 -0.45
C ARG A 103 -22.70 -4.54 0.49
N ALA A 104 -23.53 -3.66 1.06
CA ALA A 104 -23.08 -2.70 2.07
C ALA A 104 -22.49 -3.38 3.32
N ASN A 105 -23.04 -4.52 3.75
CA ASN A 105 -22.48 -5.27 4.89
C ASN A 105 -21.07 -5.82 4.58
N GLN A 106 -20.88 -6.38 3.39
CA GLN A 106 -19.58 -6.84 2.91
C GLN A 106 -18.60 -5.67 2.76
N ALA A 107 -19.05 -4.52 2.26
CA ALA A 107 -18.26 -3.29 2.14
C ALA A 107 -17.74 -2.84 3.50
N LEU A 108 -18.59 -2.83 4.53
CA LEU A 108 -18.21 -2.45 5.90
C LEU A 108 -17.17 -3.40 6.50
N GLN A 109 -17.26 -4.70 6.21
CA GLN A 109 -16.27 -5.69 6.66
C GLN A 109 -14.92 -5.47 5.97
N ASN A 110 -14.92 -5.29 4.65
CA ASN A 110 -13.71 -4.97 3.89
C ASN A 110 -13.09 -3.66 4.35
N CYS A 111 -13.92 -2.64 4.56
CA CYS A 111 -13.48 -1.33 5.03
C CYS A 111 -12.76 -1.46 6.37
N LYS A 112 -13.31 -2.20 7.34
CA LYS A 112 -12.62 -2.41 8.63
C LYS A 112 -11.21 -2.97 8.45
N GLU A 113 -11.05 -4.00 7.63
CA GLU A 113 -9.75 -4.61 7.35
C GLU A 113 -8.79 -3.62 6.67
N LEU A 114 -9.28 -2.91 5.64
CA LEU A 114 -8.50 -1.91 4.90
C LEU A 114 -8.03 -0.76 5.80
N LEU A 115 -8.91 -0.26 6.68
CA LEU A 115 -8.54 0.81 7.62
C LEU A 115 -7.57 0.32 8.71
N GLU A 116 -7.60 -0.96 9.08
CA GLU A 116 -6.56 -1.56 9.94
C GLU A 116 -5.20 -1.58 9.23
N TYR A 117 -5.15 -1.89 7.93
CA TYR A 117 -3.91 -1.77 7.15
C TYR A 117 -3.43 -0.31 7.01
N ALA A 118 -4.35 0.64 6.81
CA ALA A 118 -4.00 2.07 6.78
C ALA A 118 -3.42 2.56 8.10
N ILE A 119 -3.96 2.09 9.23
CA ILE A 119 -3.42 2.40 10.57
C ILE A 119 -2.01 1.83 10.73
N ASP A 120 -1.76 0.61 10.26
CA ASP A 120 -0.43 -0.01 10.32
C ASP A 120 0.58 0.83 9.51
N ASP A 121 0.27 1.19 8.26
CA ASP A 121 1.15 2.02 7.40
C ASP A 121 1.42 3.42 7.98
N LEU A 122 0.41 4.05 8.59
CA LEU A 122 0.58 5.33 9.30
C LEU A 122 1.45 5.17 10.56
N GLY A 123 1.34 4.03 11.26
CA GLY A 123 2.17 3.68 12.40
C GLY A 123 3.63 3.46 12.01
N ASP A 124 3.88 2.70 10.94
CA ASP A 124 5.23 2.47 10.41
C ASP A 124 5.87 3.78 9.95
N SER A 125 5.08 4.66 9.34
CA SER A 125 5.49 6.03 8.99
C SER A 125 5.92 6.84 10.22
N PHE A 126 5.15 6.75 11.31
CA PHE A 126 5.46 7.41 12.58
C PHE A 126 6.78 6.89 13.19
N ASP A 127 6.97 5.57 13.24
CA ASP A 127 8.15 4.94 13.84
C ASP A 127 9.43 5.26 13.05
N LYS A 128 9.34 5.32 11.72
CA LYS A 128 10.46 5.66 10.85
C LYS A 128 11.00 7.07 11.08
N LEU A 129 10.16 8.01 11.51
CA LEU A 129 10.58 9.38 11.85
C LEU A 129 11.37 9.45 13.18
N GLY A 130 11.36 8.39 14.00
CA GLY A 130 12.04 8.33 15.30
C GLY A 130 13.57 8.50 15.21
N PRO A 131 14.31 7.59 14.56
CA PRO A 131 15.79 7.59 14.57
C PRO A 131 16.46 8.68 13.71
N PHE A 132 15.67 9.40 12.90
CA PHE A 132 16.07 10.43 11.92
C PHE A 132 17.58 10.53 11.61
N ASP A 133 18.06 9.59 10.80
CA ASP A 133 19.42 9.56 10.27
C ASP A 133 19.44 10.31 8.93
N PHE A 134 20.03 11.51 8.92
CA PHE A 134 20.14 12.35 7.73
C PHE A 134 20.88 11.67 6.57
N THR A 135 21.71 10.64 6.82
CA THR A 135 22.41 9.90 5.76
C THR A 135 21.50 8.97 4.98
N LYS A 136 20.32 8.62 5.53
CA LYS A 136 19.31 7.72 4.94
C LYS A 136 18.02 8.44 4.55
N LEU A 137 18.06 9.77 4.52
CA LEU A 137 16.87 10.59 4.38
C LEU A 137 16.07 10.30 3.11
N ASP A 138 16.74 10.11 1.96
CA ASP A 138 16.05 9.76 0.71
C ASP A 138 15.29 8.44 0.85
N ALA A 139 15.90 7.42 1.46
CA ALA A 139 15.24 6.14 1.69
C ALA A 139 14.04 6.29 2.63
N TYR A 140 14.15 7.13 3.67
CA TYR A 140 13.05 7.38 4.61
C TYR A 140 11.90 8.11 3.93
N VAL A 141 12.20 9.11 3.11
CA VAL A 141 11.17 9.87 2.37
C VAL A 141 10.45 8.98 1.38
N GLU A 142 11.15 8.09 0.67
CA GLU A 142 10.51 7.16 -0.26
C GLU A 142 9.68 6.09 0.49
N ASP A 143 10.17 5.55 1.60
CA ASP A 143 9.36 4.66 2.47
C ASP A 143 8.09 5.35 2.95
N LEU A 144 8.20 6.58 3.46
CA LEU A 144 7.06 7.38 3.94
C LEU A 144 6.03 7.64 2.83
N LYS A 145 6.47 7.98 1.61
CA LYS A 145 5.55 8.16 0.48
C LYS A 145 4.79 6.88 0.17
N VAL A 146 5.49 5.75 0.14
CA VAL A 146 4.89 4.44 -0.16
C VAL A 146 3.80 4.11 0.86
N TRP A 147 4.08 4.24 2.16
CA TRP A 147 3.11 3.93 3.22
C TRP A 147 1.95 4.93 3.28
N LEU A 148 2.22 6.23 3.11
CA LEU A 148 1.16 7.24 3.08
C LEU A 148 0.25 7.08 1.86
N SER A 149 0.81 6.81 0.68
CA SER A 149 0.02 6.48 -0.51
C SER A 149 -0.80 5.22 -0.29
N ALA A 150 -0.22 4.15 0.27
CA ALA A 150 -0.95 2.91 0.58
C ALA A 150 -2.11 3.14 1.55
N ALA A 151 -1.91 3.92 2.62
CA ALA A 151 -2.97 4.30 3.55
C ALA A 151 -4.13 5.02 2.83
N MET A 152 -3.83 5.98 1.95
CA MET A 152 -4.86 6.63 1.13
C MET A 152 -5.58 5.64 0.21
N THR A 153 -4.85 4.72 -0.44
CA THR A 153 -5.43 3.70 -1.31
C THR A 153 -6.39 2.80 -0.54
N TYR A 154 -6.08 2.43 0.71
CA TYR A 154 -6.98 1.64 1.56
C TYR A 154 -8.25 2.39 1.96
N GLU A 155 -8.13 3.67 2.33
CA GLU A 155 -9.29 4.52 2.59
C GLU A 155 -10.17 4.64 1.34
N GLN A 156 -9.58 4.80 0.15
CA GLN A 156 -10.32 4.85 -1.12
C GLN A 156 -10.97 3.51 -1.47
N THR A 157 -10.23 2.40 -1.36
CA THR A 157 -10.75 1.05 -1.61
C THR A 157 -11.93 0.72 -0.68
N CYS A 158 -11.90 1.21 0.57
CA CYS A 158 -13.03 1.10 1.47
C CYS A 158 -14.28 1.79 0.88
N LEU A 159 -14.13 3.00 0.34
CA LEU A 159 -15.24 3.75 -0.27
C LEU A 159 -15.75 3.10 -1.55
N ASP A 160 -14.85 2.60 -2.40
CA ASP A 160 -15.19 1.92 -3.65
C ASP A 160 -16.02 0.66 -3.39
N GLY A 161 -15.81 -0.01 -2.24
CA GLY A 161 -16.63 -1.14 -1.80
C GLY A 161 -18.12 -0.82 -1.62
N PHE A 162 -18.49 0.46 -1.52
CA PHE A 162 -19.88 0.90 -1.42
C PHE A 162 -20.51 1.28 -2.77
N GLU A 163 -19.76 1.23 -3.87
CA GLU A 163 -20.34 1.41 -5.19
C GLU A 163 -21.44 0.37 -5.44
N ASN A 164 -22.55 0.81 -6.06
CA ASN A 164 -23.72 -0.01 -6.33
C ASN A 164 -24.39 -0.64 -5.09
N THR A 165 -24.11 -0.14 -3.87
CA THR A 165 -24.87 -0.49 -2.67
C THR A 165 -26.16 0.30 -2.58
N THR A 166 -27.11 -0.19 -1.78
CA THR A 166 -28.36 0.54 -1.51
C THR A 166 -28.33 1.21 -0.13
N GLY A 167 -29.04 2.35 0.00
CA GLY A 167 -29.12 3.10 1.25
C GLY A 167 -28.04 4.18 1.41
N ASP A 168 -27.79 4.61 2.65
CA ASP A 168 -26.93 5.76 2.98
C ASP A 168 -25.56 5.37 3.56
N ALA A 169 -25.25 4.06 3.64
CA ALA A 169 -24.03 3.55 4.27
C ALA A 169 -22.76 4.07 3.58
N GLY A 170 -22.73 4.08 2.24
CA GLY A 170 -21.58 4.59 1.48
C GLY A 170 -21.35 6.09 1.68
N GLU A 171 -22.42 6.89 1.68
CA GLU A 171 -22.32 8.34 1.91
C GLU A 171 -21.89 8.65 3.34
N LYS A 172 -22.42 7.93 4.33
CA LYS A 172 -21.96 8.04 5.73
C LYS A 172 -20.50 7.66 5.88
N MET A 173 -20.06 6.58 5.22
CA MET A 173 -18.66 6.17 5.27
C MET A 173 -17.74 7.22 4.65
N ARG A 174 -18.14 7.81 3.51
CA ARG A 174 -17.44 8.94 2.88
C ARG A 174 -17.30 10.13 3.84
N GLN A 175 -18.35 10.45 4.59
CA GLN A 175 -18.31 11.52 5.60
C GLN A 175 -17.39 11.19 6.76
N PHE A 176 -17.39 9.94 7.23
CA PHE A 176 -16.51 9.49 8.31
C PHE A 176 -15.03 9.47 7.90
N LEU A 177 -14.72 9.07 6.66
CA LEU A 177 -13.35 9.02 6.16
C LEU A 177 -12.83 10.37 5.67
N LYS A 178 -13.69 11.38 5.46
CA LYS A 178 -13.26 12.66 4.89
C LYS A 178 -12.07 13.28 5.64
N THR A 179 -12.14 13.35 6.97
CA THR A 179 -11.06 13.98 7.75
C THR A 179 -9.79 13.14 7.75
N SER A 180 -9.88 11.80 7.80
CA SER A 180 -8.67 10.96 7.70
C SER A 180 -8.02 11.10 6.33
N GLN A 181 -8.79 11.07 5.24
CA GLN A 181 -8.27 11.21 3.88
C GLN A 181 -7.56 12.55 3.68
N GLU A 182 -8.15 13.65 4.17
CA GLU A 182 -7.53 14.97 4.13
C GLU A 182 -6.23 15.03 4.95
N LEU A 183 -6.17 14.37 6.11
CA LEU A 183 -4.97 14.31 6.94
C LEU A 183 -3.86 13.43 6.33
N THR A 184 -4.21 12.26 5.80
CA THR A 184 -3.26 11.36 5.11
C THR A 184 -2.70 12.06 3.86
N SER A 185 -3.56 12.74 3.08
CA SER A 185 -3.14 13.57 1.94
C SER A 185 -2.20 14.70 2.34
N ASN A 186 -2.50 15.41 3.43
CA ASN A 186 -1.62 16.43 3.96
C ASN A 186 -0.26 15.85 4.38
N GLY A 187 -0.23 14.68 5.01
CA GLY A 187 1.00 13.97 5.36
C GLY A 187 1.86 13.68 4.14
N LEU A 188 1.25 13.18 3.06
CA LEU A 188 1.94 12.90 1.80
C LEU A 188 2.50 14.17 1.14
N ALA A 189 1.75 15.26 1.16
CA ALA A 189 2.20 16.57 0.66
C ALA A 189 3.41 17.09 1.46
N MET A 190 3.38 16.99 2.79
CA MET A 190 4.50 17.40 3.65
C MET A 190 5.78 16.59 3.34
N VAL A 191 5.68 15.26 3.25
CA VAL A 191 6.83 14.39 2.94
C VAL A 191 7.38 14.69 1.54
N SER A 192 6.50 14.99 0.58
CA SER A 192 6.89 15.34 -0.79
C SER A 192 7.60 16.70 -0.87
N GLU A 193 7.16 17.69 -0.09
CA GLU A 193 7.83 19.00 -0.02
C GLU A 193 9.22 18.88 0.61
N VAL A 194 9.34 18.09 1.69
CA VAL A 194 10.63 17.76 2.30
C VAL A 194 11.57 17.17 1.24
N SER A 195 11.12 16.17 0.48
CA SER A 195 11.88 15.58 -0.65
C SER A 195 12.39 16.63 -1.64
N THR A 196 11.54 17.60 -1.98
CA THR A 196 11.82 18.64 -2.98
C THR A 196 12.85 19.65 -2.47
N LEU A 197 12.68 20.13 -1.23
CA LEU A 197 13.61 21.05 -0.58
C LEU A 197 15.02 20.44 -0.44
N PHE A 198 15.12 19.16 -0.05
CA PHE A 198 16.42 18.48 0.05
C PHE A 198 17.14 18.37 -1.29
N LYS A 199 16.40 18.03 -2.36
CA LYS A 199 16.94 18.01 -3.74
C LYS A 199 17.39 19.40 -4.19
N ALA A 200 16.62 20.45 -3.88
CA ALA A 200 16.95 21.83 -4.24
C ALA A 200 18.21 22.36 -3.53
N LEU A 201 18.45 21.93 -2.28
CA LEU A 201 19.63 22.31 -1.50
C LEU A 201 20.92 21.59 -1.93
N ASN A 202 20.87 20.72 -2.95
CA ASN A 202 22.02 19.94 -3.44
C ASN A 202 22.74 19.16 -2.33
N ILE A 203 22.01 18.82 -1.26
CA ILE A 203 22.51 17.95 -0.19
C ILE A 203 22.63 16.57 -0.84
N LYS A 204 23.86 16.23 -1.25
CA LYS A 204 24.18 14.94 -1.88
C LYS A 204 24.05 13.83 -0.86
N THR A 205 22.84 13.35 -0.63
CA THR A 205 22.58 11.96 -0.28
C THR A 205 23.07 11.14 -1.47
N GLY A 206 24.01 10.21 -1.24
CA GLY A 206 24.78 9.58 -2.32
C GLY A 206 23.87 8.97 -3.38
N ARG A 207 24.03 9.38 -4.65
CA ARG A 207 23.47 8.65 -5.79
C ARG A 207 23.99 7.22 -5.71
N ARG A 208 23.14 6.28 -5.28
CA ARG A 208 23.38 4.84 -5.47
C ARG A 208 23.37 4.60 -6.98
N LEU A 209 24.54 4.32 -7.55
CA LEU A 209 24.61 3.64 -8.84
C LEU A 209 23.82 2.33 -8.71
N LEU A 210 23.11 1.91 -9.75
CA LEU A 210 22.43 0.59 -9.85
C LEU A 210 23.32 -0.60 -9.46
N GLN A 211 24.65 -0.41 -9.47
CA GLN A 211 25.66 -1.41 -9.13
C GLN A 211 26.22 -1.28 -7.70
N ALA A 212 26.07 -0.12 -7.05
CA ALA A 212 26.71 0.18 -5.78
C ALA A 212 25.68 0.31 -4.67
N ALA A 213 25.09 -0.82 -4.31
CA ALA A 213 24.85 -1.27 -2.93
C ALA A 213 23.68 -2.26 -2.90
N ALA A 214 23.94 -3.44 -3.46
CA ALA A 214 23.26 -4.62 -2.97
C ALA A 214 23.71 -4.79 -1.51
N THR A 215 22.78 -4.66 -0.57
CA THR A 215 22.99 -5.13 0.80
C THR A 215 23.01 -6.66 0.79
N ALA A 216 23.51 -7.31 1.85
CA ALA A 216 23.49 -8.78 1.93
C ALA A 216 22.08 -9.38 1.73
N THR A 217 21.04 -8.61 2.06
CA THR A 217 19.63 -8.92 1.78
C THR A 217 19.25 -8.83 0.30
N ASP A 218 19.84 -7.90 -0.45
CA ASP A 218 19.60 -7.73 -1.90
C ASP A 218 20.31 -8.82 -2.71
N GLU A 219 21.53 -9.20 -2.34
CA GLU A 219 22.27 -10.31 -2.98
C GLU A 219 21.55 -11.65 -2.79
N LYS A 220 21.08 -11.93 -1.56
CA LYS A 220 20.31 -13.15 -1.26
C LYS A 220 18.98 -13.21 -2.03
N ARG A 221 18.35 -12.07 -2.32
CA ARG A 221 17.12 -12.02 -3.15
C ARG A 221 17.42 -12.22 -4.64
N LEU A 222 18.55 -11.73 -5.12
CA LEU A 222 19.02 -12.01 -6.48
C LEU A 222 19.33 -13.50 -6.67
N ASP A 223 19.93 -14.15 -5.67
CA ASP A 223 20.15 -15.61 -5.68
C ASP A 223 18.83 -16.37 -5.78
N LEU A 224 17.80 -15.95 -5.02
CA LEU A 224 16.45 -16.53 -5.08
C LEU A 224 15.79 -16.36 -6.45
N ALA A 225 16.06 -15.27 -7.17
CA ALA A 225 15.56 -15.07 -8.53
C ALA A 225 16.14 -16.09 -9.51
N THR A 226 17.38 -16.55 -9.31
CA THR A 226 17.99 -17.63 -10.13
C THR A 226 17.68 -19.04 -9.62
N ALA A 227 17.20 -19.17 -8.40
CA ALA A 227 17.03 -20.45 -7.72
C ALA A 227 15.86 -21.28 -8.29
N THR A 228 16.06 -22.59 -8.42
CA THR A 228 15.05 -23.58 -8.85
C THR A 228 14.61 -24.44 -7.66
N PRO A 229 13.49 -25.19 -7.76
CA PRO A 229 13.12 -26.16 -6.71
C PRO A 229 14.21 -27.18 -6.40
N LEU A 230 15.08 -27.51 -7.36
CA LEU A 230 16.19 -28.46 -7.18
C LEU A 230 17.38 -27.86 -6.40
N THR A 231 17.57 -26.55 -6.48
CA THR A 231 18.69 -25.85 -5.82
C THR A 231 18.29 -25.27 -4.46
N LEU A 232 16.99 -25.17 -4.18
CA LEU A 232 16.45 -24.72 -2.89
C LEU A 232 16.09 -25.93 -2.03
N LYS A 233 16.30 -25.81 -0.72
CA LYS A 233 15.72 -26.74 0.26
C LYS A 233 14.35 -26.20 0.68
N PRO A 234 13.23 -26.78 0.21
CA PRO A 234 11.90 -26.32 0.61
C PRO A 234 11.67 -26.60 2.10
N ASP A 235 10.97 -25.68 2.78
CA ASP A 235 10.48 -25.88 4.14
C ASP A 235 9.21 -26.76 4.13
N VAL A 236 8.36 -26.58 3.11
CA VAL A 236 7.15 -27.36 2.88
C VAL A 236 7.01 -27.72 1.40
N VAL A 237 6.58 -28.95 1.13
CA VAL A 237 6.23 -29.41 -0.22
C VAL A 237 4.74 -29.72 -0.29
N VAL A 238 4.07 -29.13 -1.27
CA VAL A 238 2.66 -29.36 -1.59
C VAL A 238 2.59 -30.19 -2.87
N SER A 239 1.81 -31.27 -2.84
CA SER A 239 1.59 -32.10 -4.02
C SER A 239 0.22 -32.79 -3.99
N LYS A 240 -0.54 -32.63 -5.08
CA LYS A 240 -1.80 -33.36 -5.28
C LYS A 240 -1.60 -34.87 -5.32
N LYS A 241 -0.42 -35.36 -5.73
CA LYS A 241 -0.11 -36.80 -5.84
C LYS A 241 0.17 -37.45 -4.48
N GLY A 242 0.30 -36.65 -3.41
CA GLY A 242 0.51 -37.14 -2.03
C GLY A 242 1.96 -37.45 -1.68
N ASP A 243 2.91 -37.15 -2.57
CA ASP A 243 4.36 -37.24 -2.34
C ASP A 243 4.96 -35.92 -1.80
N GLY A 244 4.11 -35.06 -1.24
CA GLY A 244 4.47 -33.87 -0.46
C GLY A 244 3.87 -33.96 0.96
N LYS A 245 4.18 -32.97 1.80
CA LYS A 245 3.62 -32.90 3.17
C LYS A 245 2.10 -32.64 3.15
N TYR A 246 1.65 -31.79 2.23
CA TYR A 246 0.25 -31.40 2.10
C TYR A 246 -0.28 -31.58 0.67
N LYS A 247 -1.61 -31.65 0.53
CA LYS A 247 -2.27 -31.73 -0.78
C LYS A 247 -2.76 -30.38 -1.28
N THR A 248 -2.93 -29.41 -0.38
CA THR A 248 -3.36 -28.05 -0.71
C THR A 248 -2.37 -27.02 -0.18
N ILE A 249 -2.39 -25.84 -0.79
CA ILE A 249 -1.57 -24.69 -0.40
C ILE A 249 -2.08 -24.13 0.94
N ASN A 250 -3.40 -24.09 1.15
CA ASN A 250 -4.00 -23.62 2.40
C ASN A 250 -3.57 -24.43 3.64
N GLU A 251 -3.27 -25.73 3.49
CA GLU A 251 -2.68 -26.53 4.57
C GLU A 251 -1.23 -26.09 4.86
N ALA A 252 -0.45 -25.82 3.82
CA ALA A 252 0.93 -25.37 3.94
C ALA A 252 1.06 -24.00 4.63
N LEU A 253 0.06 -23.12 4.47
CA LEU A 253 0.06 -21.81 5.13
C LEU A 253 0.16 -21.89 6.66
N LYS A 254 -0.33 -22.98 7.26
CA LYS A 254 -0.35 -23.17 8.71
C LYS A 254 1.05 -23.39 9.30
N ASP A 255 2.01 -23.79 8.46
CA ASP A 255 3.40 -24.02 8.88
C ASP A 255 4.25 -22.75 8.81
N ILE A 256 3.75 -21.67 8.18
CA ILE A 256 4.49 -20.41 8.04
C ILE A 256 4.67 -19.78 9.43
N PRO A 257 5.91 -19.54 9.88
CA PRO A 257 6.16 -18.80 11.11
C PRO A 257 5.66 -17.36 10.98
N LYS A 258 4.96 -16.87 12.00
CA LYS A 258 4.44 -15.49 12.02
C LYS A 258 5.58 -14.47 12.12
N ASN A 259 5.48 -13.38 11.36
CA ASN A 259 6.40 -12.23 11.36
C ASN A 259 7.88 -12.65 11.25
N ASN A 260 8.17 -13.55 10.32
CA ASN A 260 9.51 -14.08 10.13
C ASN A 260 10.38 -13.06 9.40
N GLU A 261 11.30 -12.41 10.10
CA GLU A 261 12.16 -11.35 9.52
C GLU A 261 13.52 -11.86 9.01
N VAL A 262 13.86 -13.13 9.26
CA VAL A 262 15.25 -13.61 9.12
C VAL A 262 15.44 -14.57 7.96
N LYS A 263 14.53 -15.54 7.81
CA LYS A 263 14.69 -16.64 6.83
C LYS A 263 13.53 -16.62 5.85
N VAL A 264 13.80 -16.77 4.56
CA VAL A 264 12.74 -17.02 3.58
C VAL A 264 12.15 -18.41 3.81
N PHE A 265 10.84 -18.47 4.06
CA PHE A 265 10.09 -19.72 4.21
C PHE A 265 9.64 -20.20 2.83
N VAL A 266 10.19 -21.33 2.37
CA VAL A 266 10.00 -21.82 0.99
C VAL A 266 8.90 -22.88 0.92
N ILE A 267 7.80 -22.55 0.24
CA ILE A 267 6.73 -23.46 -0.13
C ILE A 267 6.92 -23.88 -1.58
N TYR A 268 7.31 -25.14 -1.78
CA TYR A 268 7.37 -25.73 -3.11
C TYR A 268 6.05 -26.42 -3.45
N VAL A 269 5.39 -25.97 -4.52
CA VAL A 269 4.14 -26.53 -5.01
C VAL A 269 4.42 -27.28 -6.30
N LYS A 270 4.21 -28.60 -6.29
CA LYS A 270 4.43 -29.43 -7.49
C LYS A 270 3.37 -29.18 -8.55
N GLU A 271 3.66 -29.58 -9.78
CA GLU A 271 2.74 -29.53 -10.92
C GLU A 271 1.33 -30.00 -10.57
N GLY A 272 0.35 -29.26 -11.04
CA GLY A 272 -1.06 -29.47 -10.75
C GLY A 272 -1.86 -28.18 -10.83
N VAL A 273 -3.17 -28.33 -10.99
CA VAL A 273 -4.15 -27.24 -10.91
C VAL A 273 -4.79 -27.27 -9.54
N TYR A 274 -4.59 -26.26 -8.71
CA TYR A 274 -5.07 -26.14 -7.33
C TYR A 274 -6.29 -25.20 -7.30
N ASP A 275 -7.51 -25.76 -7.31
CA ASP A 275 -8.77 -25.01 -7.17
C ASP A 275 -8.98 -24.68 -5.69
N GLU A 276 -8.38 -23.57 -5.26
CA GLU A 276 -8.48 -23.05 -3.90
C GLU A 276 -8.22 -21.54 -3.89
N HIS A 277 -8.87 -20.84 -2.94
CA HIS A 277 -8.58 -19.42 -2.70
C HIS A 277 -7.52 -19.33 -1.61
N VAL A 278 -6.41 -18.64 -1.87
CA VAL A 278 -5.23 -18.60 -0.99
C VAL A 278 -5.01 -17.19 -0.48
N PHE A 279 -4.86 -17.04 0.83
CA PHE A 279 -4.64 -15.74 1.47
C PHE A 279 -3.38 -15.75 2.35
N PHE A 280 -2.33 -15.08 1.87
CA PHE A 280 -1.12 -14.82 2.65
C PHE A 280 -1.31 -13.54 3.46
N ASN A 281 -1.80 -13.67 4.69
CA ASN A 281 -2.11 -12.52 5.56
C ASN A 281 -0.85 -11.73 5.96
N LYS A 282 -1.03 -10.54 6.57
CA LYS A 282 0.06 -9.64 6.95
C LYS A 282 1.14 -10.25 7.87
N HIS A 283 0.81 -11.32 8.61
CA HIS A 283 1.76 -11.99 9.48
C HIS A 283 2.62 -13.06 8.77
N MET A 284 2.37 -13.33 7.49
CA MET A 284 3.11 -14.31 6.69
C MET A 284 4.20 -13.62 5.87
N THR A 285 5.17 -13.01 6.55
CA THR A 285 6.27 -12.27 5.91
C THR A 285 7.42 -13.18 5.46
N ASN A 286 8.19 -12.75 4.46
CA ASN A 286 9.34 -13.48 3.88
C ASN A 286 8.97 -14.90 3.41
N VAL A 287 7.88 -15.04 2.66
CA VAL A 287 7.44 -16.32 2.09
C VAL A 287 7.82 -16.40 0.62
N MET A 288 8.35 -17.55 0.18
CA MET A 288 8.54 -17.87 -1.23
C MET A 288 7.62 -19.00 -1.65
N LEU A 289 6.75 -18.74 -2.62
CA LEU A 289 5.95 -19.74 -3.32
C LEU A 289 6.64 -20.08 -4.64
N ILE A 290 7.13 -21.31 -4.79
CA ILE A 290 7.79 -21.77 -6.01
C ILE A 290 7.08 -22.97 -6.63
N GLY A 291 6.88 -22.95 -7.95
CA GLY A 291 6.24 -24.02 -8.71
C GLY A 291 7.16 -24.77 -9.65
N ASP A 292 6.60 -25.75 -10.37
CA ASP A 292 7.29 -26.49 -11.45
C ASP A 292 7.25 -25.77 -12.82
N GLY A 293 6.65 -24.58 -12.87
CA GLY A 293 6.51 -23.77 -14.09
C GLY A 293 5.17 -23.04 -14.13
N PRO A 294 5.11 -21.84 -14.72
CA PRO A 294 3.94 -20.96 -14.66
C PRO A 294 2.67 -21.53 -15.30
N THR A 295 2.81 -22.53 -16.19
CA THR A 295 1.69 -23.23 -16.82
C THR A 295 1.48 -24.65 -16.29
N LYS A 296 2.37 -25.12 -15.40
CA LYS A 296 2.32 -26.47 -14.82
C LYS A 296 1.76 -26.46 -13.40
N THR A 297 2.09 -25.43 -12.63
CA THR A 297 1.60 -25.23 -11.26
C THR A 297 0.67 -24.02 -11.27
N VAL A 298 -0.64 -24.26 -11.22
CA VAL A 298 -1.65 -23.21 -11.37
C VAL A 298 -2.54 -23.19 -10.14
N VAL A 299 -2.71 -22.03 -9.50
CA VAL A 299 -3.73 -21.78 -8.49
C VAL A 299 -4.92 -21.12 -9.18
N THR A 300 -6.10 -21.72 -9.09
CA THR A 300 -7.29 -21.30 -9.84
C THR A 300 -8.49 -21.05 -8.92
N GLY A 301 -9.36 -20.15 -9.36
CA GLY A 301 -10.56 -19.71 -8.64
C GLY A 301 -11.55 -19.09 -9.62
N ARG A 302 -12.75 -18.72 -9.13
CA ARG A 302 -13.84 -18.21 -9.99
C ARG A 302 -14.77 -17.20 -9.34
N LYS A 303 -14.38 -16.63 -8.20
CA LYS A 303 -15.15 -15.55 -7.56
C LYS A 303 -15.15 -14.33 -8.47
N ASN A 304 -16.27 -13.63 -8.52
CA ASN A 304 -16.47 -12.51 -9.43
C ASN A 304 -17.57 -11.57 -8.92
N TYR A 305 -17.60 -10.37 -9.48
CA TYR A 305 -18.52 -9.32 -9.09
C TYR A 305 -19.97 -9.54 -9.52
N ALA A 306 -20.17 -10.14 -10.71
CA ALA A 306 -21.51 -10.47 -11.20
C ALA A 306 -22.29 -11.36 -10.22
N ASP A 307 -21.60 -12.33 -9.61
CA ASP A 307 -22.14 -13.26 -8.61
C ASP A 307 -22.25 -12.64 -7.19
N GLY A 308 -21.99 -11.34 -7.05
CA GLY A 308 -22.17 -10.60 -5.79
C GLY A 308 -20.96 -10.57 -4.87
N THR A 309 -19.76 -10.97 -5.33
CA THR A 309 -18.52 -10.82 -4.55
C THR A 309 -17.86 -9.48 -4.88
N GLN A 310 -17.62 -8.62 -3.89
CA GLN A 310 -16.89 -7.38 -4.13
C GLN A 310 -15.50 -7.62 -4.72
N THR A 311 -15.04 -6.76 -5.64
CA THR A 311 -13.77 -6.89 -6.37
C THR A 311 -12.60 -7.25 -5.45
N TYR A 312 -12.46 -6.56 -4.31
CA TYR A 312 -11.42 -6.82 -3.29
C TYR A 312 -11.36 -8.29 -2.82
N GLN A 313 -12.51 -8.98 -2.75
CA GLN A 313 -12.65 -10.38 -2.31
C GLN A 313 -12.69 -11.40 -3.46
N THR A 314 -12.66 -10.97 -4.72
CA THR A 314 -12.69 -11.89 -5.87
C THR A 314 -11.36 -12.61 -6.13
N ALA A 315 -10.28 -12.11 -5.54
CA ALA A 315 -8.93 -12.64 -5.71
C ALA A 315 -8.85 -14.15 -5.46
N THR A 316 -8.38 -14.90 -6.46
CA THR A 316 -7.98 -16.31 -6.29
C THR A 316 -6.83 -16.40 -5.29
N VAL A 317 -5.80 -15.57 -5.46
CA VAL A 317 -4.70 -15.44 -4.49
C VAL A 317 -4.58 -13.99 -4.05
N ALA A 318 -4.55 -13.77 -2.73
CA ALA A 318 -4.29 -12.47 -2.13
C ALA A 318 -3.04 -12.52 -1.25
N VAL A 319 -2.12 -11.59 -1.48
CA VAL A 319 -0.81 -11.53 -0.82
C VAL A 319 -0.67 -10.20 -0.07
N VAL A 320 -0.54 -10.27 1.25
CA VAL A 320 -0.42 -9.10 2.14
C VAL A 320 0.89 -9.10 2.91
N GLY A 321 1.35 -10.25 3.38
CA GLY A 321 2.61 -10.34 4.13
C GLY A 321 3.82 -9.90 3.29
N ASP A 322 4.60 -8.96 3.83
CA ASP A 322 5.73 -8.33 3.14
C ASP A 322 6.81 -9.31 2.70
N TYR A 323 7.57 -8.86 1.69
CA TYR A 323 8.69 -9.58 1.10
C TYR A 323 8.29 -10.92 0.47
N PHE A 324 7.06 -11.01 -0.02
CA PHE A 324 6.59 -12.20 -0.71
C PHE A 324 7.31 -12.40 -2.05
N ILE A 325 7.64 -13.65 -2.35
CA ILE A 325 8.23 -14.04 -3.64
C ILE A 325 7.36 -15.14 -4.26
N ALA A 326 6.94 -14.94 -5.50
CA ALA A 326 6.41 -16.02 -6.32
C ALA A 326 7.33 -16.30 -7.49
N LYS A 327 7.58 -17.58 -7.77
CA LYS A 327 8.37 -18.00 -8.92
C LYS A 327 7.80 -19.25 -9.58
N ASP A 328 7.73 -19.26 -10.90
CA ASP A 328 7.32 -20.45 -11.67
C ASP A 328 5.90 -20.95 -11.32
N VAL A 329 4.96 -20.02 -11.05
CA VAL A 329 3.56 -20.31 -10.64
C VAL A 329 2.57 -19.52 -11.52
N GLY A 330 1.45 -20.15 -11.84
CA GLY A 330 0.28 -19.53 -12.46
C GLY A 330 -0.80 -19.16 -11.44
N PHE A 331 -1.40 -17.99 -11.61
CA PHE A 331 -2.56 -17.50 -10.86
C PHE A 331 -3.69 -17.23 -11.85
N GLU A 332 -4.85 -17.86 -11.63
CA GLU A 332 -5.94 -17.85 -12.59
C GLU A 332 -7.28 -17.51 -11.93
N ASN A 333 -8.10 -16.71 -12.61
CA ASN A 333 -9.52 -16.58 -12.30
C ASN A 333 -10.36 -16.93 -13.55
N THR A 334 -11.13 -18.02 -13.45
CA THR A 334 -11.89 -18.60 -14.56
C THR A 334 -13.32 -18.10 -14.66
N ALA A 335 -13.69 -17.01 -13.98
CA ALA A 335 -15.05 -16.45 -14.06
C ALA A 335 -15.45 -16.04 -15.49
N GLY A 336 -14.47 -15.72 -16.34
CA GLY A 336 -14.71 -15.30 -17.71
C GLY A 336 -15.18 -13.86 -17.83
N ALA A 337 -15.34 -13.38 -19.07
CA ALA A 337 -15.76 -12.00 -19.34
C ALA A 337 -17.16 -11.66 -18.79
N ILE A 338 -18.02 -12.66 -18.61
CA ILE A 338 -19.39 -12.50 -18.06
C ILE A 338 -19.38 -12.27 -16.54
N GLY A 339 -18.31 -12.66 -15.83
CA GLY A 339 -18.18 -12.44 -14.39
C GLY A 339 -17.89 -10.99 -14.00
N HIS A 340 -17.64 -10.10 -14.99
CA HIS A 340 -17.11 -8.76 -14.75
C HIS A 340 -15.81 -8.81 -13.93
N GLN A 341 -15.63 -7.96 -12.92
CA GLN A 341 -14.42 -7.91 -12.10
C GLN A 341 -14.15 -9.27 -11.43
N ALA A 342 -12.99 -9.85 -11.72
CA ALA A 342 -12.61 -11.18 -11.23
C ALA A 342 -11.08 -11.31 -11.13
N VAL A 343 -10.56 -11.05 -9.93
CA VAL A 343 -9.11 -10.95 -9.69
C VAL A 343 -8.46 -12.33 -9.63
N ALA A 344 -7.37 -12.53 -10.36
CA ALA A 344 -6.53 -13.74 -10.26
C ALA A 344 -5.50 -13.60 -9.14
N LEU A 345 -4.84 -12.43 -9.07
CA LEU A 345 -3.85 -12.12 -8.05
C LEU A 345 -4.04 -10.70 -7.52
N ARG A 346 -4.16 -10.56 -6.19
CA ARG A 346 -4.15 -9.28 -5.47
C ARG A 346 -2.90 -9.16 -4.61
N VAL A 347 -2.20 -8.03 -4.72
CA VAL A 347 -0.92 -7.82 -4.02
C VAL A 347 -0.94 -6.51 -3.25
N GLN A 348 -0.75 -6.62 -1.93
CA GLN A 348 -0.50 -5.54 -0.98
C GLN A 348 0.90 -5.68 -0.34
N SER A 349 1.61 -6.78 -0.58
CA SER A 349 2.94 -7.02 0.01
C SER A 349 3.97 -6.02 -0.51
N ASP A 350 4.64 -5.34 0.42
CA ASP A 350 5.77 -4.48 0.10
C ASP A 350 7.01 -5.30 -0.24
N LEU A 351 7.83 -4.74 -1.14
CA LEU A 351 9.05 -5.36 -1.66
C LEU A 351 8.82 -6.79 -2.18
N SER A 352 7.67 -7.00 -2.83
CA SER A 352 7.28 -8.29 -3.40
C SER A 352 7.88 -8.51 -4.80
N ILE A 353 8.16 -9.77 -5.12
CA ILE A 353 8.79 -10.18 -6.37
C ILE A 353 7.99 -11.31 -7.02
N PHE A 354 7.69 -11.17 -8.30
CA PHE A 354 7.08 -12.20 -9.13
C PHE A 354 7.99 -12.49 -10.31
N TYR A 355 8.46 -13.73 -10.42
CA TYR A 355 9.44 -14.14 -11.44
C TYR A 355 8.94 -15.32 -12.27
N ASN A 356 8.84 -15.16 -13.58
CA ASN A 356 8.33 -16.20 -14.48
C ASN A 356 6.97 -16.75 -14.01
N CYS A 357 6.05 -15.84 -13.67
CA CYS A 357 4.67 -16.17 -13.27
C CYS A 357 3.69 -15.93 -14.43
N ASN A 358 2.54 -16.61 -14.39
CA ASN A 358 1.44 -16.36 -15.32
C ASN A 358 0.21 -15.86 -14.54
N MET A 359 -0.31 -14.69 -14.88
CA MET A 359 -1.56 -14.18 -14.32
C MET A 359 -2.62 -14.19 -15.42
N ASP A 360 -3.61 -15.08 -15.32
CA ASP A 360 -4.64 -15.26 -16.36
C ASP A 360 -6.05 -14.96 -15.85
N GLY A 361 -6.75 -14.09 -16.57
CA GLY A 361 -8.13 -13.74 -16.28
C GLY A 361 -8.78 -12.99 -17.43
N TYR A 362 -9.79 -12.19 -17.10
CA TYR A 362 -10.48 -11.29 -18.01
C TYR A 362 -10.42 -9.86 -17.44
N GLN A 363 -11.50 -9.36 -16.85
CA GLN A 363 -11.52 -8.04 -16.22
C GLN A 363 -10.87 -8.11 -14.82
N ASP A 364 -10.03 -7.13 -14.50
CA ASP A 364 -9.35 -6.97 -13.20
C ASP A 364 -8.38 -8.11 -12.84
N THR A 365 -7.68 -8.68 -13.82
CA THR A 365 -6.83 -9.89 -13.64
C THR A 365 -5.77 -9.74 -12.53
N LEU A 366 -4.96 -8.68 -12.57
CA LEU A 366 -3.89 -8.41 -11.61
C LEU A 366 -4.17 -7.11 -10.86
N TYR A 367 -4.45 -7.22 -9.57
CA TYR A 367 -4.66 -6.10 -8.68
C TYR A 367 -3.35 -5.77 -7.92
N THR A 368 -2.55 -4.86 -8.49
CA THR A 368 -1.36 -4.27 -7.85
C THR A 368 -1.79 -3.17 -6.88
N GLN A 369 -2.38 -3.57 -5.75
CA GLN A 369 -3.16 -2.69 -4.89
C GLN A 369 -2.32 -1.58 -4.25
N THR A 370 -1.25 -1.92 -3.52
CA THR A 370 -0.41 -0.96 -2.77
C THR A 370 1.06 -1.37 -2.74
N HIS A 371 1.92 -0.51 -2.19
CA HIS A 371 3.34 -0.78 -1.89
C HIS A 371 4.23 -1.03 -3.11
N ARG A 372 5.47 -1.49 -2.91
CA ARG A 372 6.47 -1.69 -3.97
C ARG A 372 6.44 -3.12 -4.48
N GLN A 373 6.31 -3.28 -5.79
CA GLN A 373 6.15 -4.58 -6.42
C GLN A 373 7.01 -4.71 -7.69
N PHE A 374 7.65 -5.86 -7.87
CA PHE A 374 8.46 -6.13 -9.06
C PHE A 374 8.02 -7.41 -9.77
N TYR A 375 7.68 -7.27 -11.05
CA TYR A 375 7.25 -8.35 -11.92
C TYR A 375 8.29 -8.53 -13.02
N ARG A 376 8.85 -9.72 -13.17
CA ARG A 376 9.86 -10.01 -14.18
C ARG A 376 9.61 -11.32 -14.90
N ASP A 377 9.76 -11.29 -16.22
CA ASP A 377 9.58 -12.46 -17.10
C ASP A 377 8.16 -13.08 -16.99
N CYS A 378 7.16 -12.28 -16.56
CA CYS A 378 5.79 -12.75 -16.35
C CYS A 378 4.92 -12.62 -17.60
N THR A 379 3.88 -13.43 -17.70
CA THR A 379 2.79 -13.24 -18.67
C THR A 379 1.52 -12.82 -17.93
N ILE A 380 0.86 -11.77 -18.42
CA ILE A 380 -0.37 -11.23 -17.81
C ILE A 380 -1.42 -11.07 -18.91
N SER A 381 -2.55 -11.74 -18.76
CA SER A 381 -3.61 -11.80 -19.78
C SER A 381 -4.97 -11.40 -19.23
N GLY A 382 -5.68 -10.52 -19.95
CA GLY A 382 -7.02 -10.09 -19.59
C GLY A 382 -7.66 -9.14 -20.59
N THR A 383 -8.69 -8.41 -20.19
CA THR A 383 -9.52 -7.56 -21.06
C THR A 383 -9.60 -6.12 -20.58
N ILE A 384 -10.45 -5.81 -19.62
CA ILE A 384 -10.69 -4.48 -19.05
C ILE A 384 -9.88 -4.36 -17.76
N ASP A 385 -9.11 -3.28 -17.62
CA ASP A 385 -8.35 -2.95 -16.40
C ASP A 385 -7.56 -4.14 -15.83
N PHE A 386 -7.04 -5.00 -16.71
CA PHE A 386 -6.49 -6.30 -16.32
C PHE A 386 -5.17 -6.20 -15.52
N ILE A 387 -4.61 -4.99 -15.44
CA ILE A 387 -3.58 -4.58 -14.47
C ILE A 387 -4.06 -3.25 -13.88
N PHE A 388 -4.34 -3.21 -12.57
CA PHE A 388 -4.89 -2.03 -11.90
C PHE A 388 -4.47 -1.93 -10.43
N GLY A 389 -4.67 -0.75 -9.83
CA GLY A 389 -4.30 -0.42 -8.45
C GLY A 389 -3.30 0.74 -8.36
N ASP A 390 -2.77 0.99 -7.17
CA ASP A 390 -1.97 2.18 -6.84
C ASP A 390 -0.56 1.83 -6.32
N ALA A 391 -0.11 0.59 -6.55
CA ALA A 391 1.23 0.17 -6.20
C ALA A 391 2.31 0.89 -7.03
N ALA A 392 3.48 1.07 -6.43
CA ALA A 392 4.71 1.35 -7.16
C ALA A 392 5.22 0.06 -7.82
N ALA A 393 4.61 -0.31 -8.96
CA ALA A 393 4.87 -1.56 -9.66
C ALA A 393 5.78 -1.38 -10.89
N VAL A 394 6.79 -2.23 -11.03
CA VAL A 394 7.65 -2.29 -12.22
C VAL A 394 7.50 -3.65 -12.91
N PHE A 395 7.22 -3.61 -14.21
CA PHE A 395 7.09 -4.79 -15.08
C PHE A 395 8.28 -4.83 -16.05
N GLN A 396 9.16 -5.82 -15.90
CA GLN A 396 10.37 -5.97 -16.71
C GLN A 396 10.33 -7.26 -17.51
N ASN A 397 10.47 -7.14 -18.84
CA ASN A 397 10.43 -8.29 -19.75
C ASN A 397 9.13 -9.13 -19.60
N CYS A 398 8.02 -8.47 -19.26
CA CYS A 398 6.72 -9.12 -19.16
C CYS A 398 5.98 -9.09 -20.50
N LYS A 399 5.09 -10.06 -20.71
CA LYS A 399 4.18 -10.11 -21.85
C LYS A 399 2.76 -9.76 -21.40
N MET A 400 2.26 -8.61 -21.83
CA MET A 400 0.85 -8.23 -21.65
C MET A 400 0.02 -8.72 -22.84
N ILE A 401 -0.98 -9.56 -22.59
CA ILE A 401 -1.83 -10.17 -23.63
C ILE A 401 -3.28 -9.69 -23.48
N VAL A 402 -3.71 -8.84 -24.41
CA VAL A 402 -5.11 -8.42 -24.49
C VAL A 402 -5.95 -9.53 -25.13
N ARG A 403 -6.95 -10.03 -24.40
CA ARG A 403 -7.88 -11.07 -24.85
C ARG A 403 -9.09 -10.46 -25.54
N LYS A 404 -9.87 -11.29 -26.25
CA LYS A 404 -11.18 -10.88 -26.77
C LYS A 404 -12.13 -10.62 -25.59
N PRO A 405 -12.71 -9.40 -25.45
CA PRO A 405 -13.67 -9.09 -24.40
C PRO A 405 -15.04 -9.72 -24.66
N LEU A 406 -15.98 -9.52 -23.74
CA LEU A 406 -17.38 -9.88 -23.93
C LEU A 406 -17.94 -9.18 -25.19
N GLU A 407 -18.75 -9.87 -25.99
CA GLU A 407 -19.31 -9.27 -27.20
C GLU A 407 -20.36 -8.18 -26.85
N PRO A 408 -20.37 -7.04 -27.58
CA PRO A 408 -21.38 -6.00 -27.39
C PRO A 408 -22.79 -6.58 -27.60
N GLY A 409 -23.62 -6.55 -26.55
CA GLY A 409 -24.99 -7.11 -26.56
C GLY A 409 -25.22 -8.24 -25.55
N LEU A 410 -24.15 -8.78 -24.94
CA LEU A 410 -24.23 -9.68 -23.78
C LEU A 410 -23.97 -8.94 -22.45
N HIS A 411 -23.83 -7.62 -22.48
CA HIS A 411 -23.91 -6.77 -21.30
C HIS A 411 -25.34 -6.84 -20.77
N GLY A 412 -25.63 -7.81 -19.89
CA GLY A 412 -26.74 -7.63 -18.96
C GLY A 412 -26.50 -6.31 -18.22
N ASP A 413 -27.54 -5.50 -18.08
CA ASP A 413 -27.47 -4.13 -17.56
C ASP A 413 -26.65 -4.03 -16.26
N SER A 414 -25.35 -3.75 -16.37
CA SER A 414 -24.50 -3.34 -15.26
C SER A 414 -24.20 -1.86 -15.46
N PRO A 415 -24.65 -0.97 -14.56
CA PRO A 415 -24.26 0.42 -14.59
C PRO A 415 -22.75 0.53 -14.40
N ARG A 416 -22.12 1.43 -15.16
CA ARG A 416 -20.72 1.83 -14.99
C ARG A 416 -20.51 2.58 -13.69
#